data_AF-A0A7X7LH09-F1
#
_entry.id   AF-A0A7X7LH09-F1
#
_cell.length_a   1.000
_cell.length_b   1.000
_cell.length_c   1.000
_cell.angle_alpha   90.00
_cell.angle_beta   90.00
_cell.angle_gamma   90.00
#
_symmetry.space_group_name_H-M   'P 1'
#
loop_
_entity.id
_entity.type
_entity.pdbx_description
1 polymer ?
#
loop_
_entity_poly.entity_id
_entity_poly.type
_entity_poly.pdbx_seq_one_letter_code
_entity_poly.pdbx_strand_id
1 'polypeptide(L)'
;MKLYVGITDYEWFKILKRENCDEVNFWKPGGRTNFKAISQGDMFLFKLHSPKDYIAGGGFFLKFSILPSSLAWDAFGISNGALSFDALRSRIYRYKRTDHFSDPDPNIGCIILSTPFYFEEEEWIPVPQDWSQSIVQGKTYDTSTFTGMSLYKQVLERLNERKSIFTGIREQVSPNRFGSEQIIRPRLGQGAFKVLITDAY
;
A
#
# COMPACT_ATOMS: atom_id res chain seq x y z
N MET A 1 -2.68 -10.40 13.71
CA MET A 1 -2.16 -9.51 12.63
C MET A 1 -3.19 -8.40 12.36
N LYS A 2 -2.76 -7.21 11.91
CA LYS A 2 -3.68 -6.16 11.45
C LYS A 2 -3.64 -5.95 9.94
N LEU A 3 -4.74 -5.45 9.40
CA LEU A 3 -4.85 -4.98 8.02
C LEU A 3 -5.25 -3.52 8.04
N TYR A 4 -4.56 -2.68 7.27
CA TYR A 4 -5.01 -1.32 7.00
C TYR A 4 -5.49 -1.21 5.56
N VAL A 5 -6.76 -0.85 5.37
CA VAL A 5 -7.33 -0.60 4.05
C VAL A 5 -7.21 0.90 3.76
N GLY A 6 -6.29 1.28 2.88
CA GLY A 6 -5.99 2.67 2.53
C GLY A 6 -6.60 3.08 1.20
N ILE A 7 -7.20 4.28 1.15
CA ILE A 7 -7.83 4.80 -0.06
C ILE A 7 -6.79 5.37 -1.02
N THR A 8 -6.80 4.93 -2.27
CA THR A 8 -5.94 5.42 -3.35
C THR A 8 -6.73 5.75 -4.61
N ASP A 9 -6.11 6.53 -5.49
CA ASP A 9 -6.66 6.82 -6.81
C ASP A 9 -6.32 5.72 -7.83
N TYR A 10 -7.17 5.60 -8.85
CA TYR A 10 -7.04 4.53 -9.83
C TYR A 10 -5.80 4.67 -10.72
N GLU A 11 -5.35 5.89 -10.99
CA GLU A 11 -4.17 6.12 -11.84
C GLU A 11 -2.88 5.77 -11.11
N TRP A 12 -2.78 6.08 -9.81
CA TRP A 12 -1.70 5.60 -8.95
C TRP A 12 -1.61 4.07 -8.96
N PHE A 13 -2.75 3.38 -8.79
CA PHE A 13 -2.82 1.91 -8.82
C PHE A 13 -2.36 1.36 -10.19
N LYS A 14 -2.89 1.91 -11.29
CA LYS A 14 -2.55 1.46 -12.65
C LYS A 14 -1.07 1.58 -12.96
N ILE A 15 -0.46 2.71 -12.59
CA ILE A 15 0.97 2.94 -12.80
C ILE A 15 1.74 1.83 -12.08
N LEU A 16 1.50 1.63 -10.79
CA LEU A 16 2.28 0.67 -10.03
C LEU A 16 2.04 -0.78 -10.45
N LYS A 17 0.80 -1.14 -10.80
CA LYS A 17 0.49 -2.46 -11.36
C LYS A 17 1.26 -2.72 -12.67
N ARG A 18 1.36 -1.72 -13.55
CA ARG A 18 2.06 -1.83 -14.84
C ARG A 18 3.57 -1.93 -14.66
N GLU A 19 4.12 -1.11 -13.79
CA GLU A 19 5.58 -0.99 -13.59
C GLU A 19 6.12 -2.13 -12.70
N ASN A 20 5.24 -2.79 -11.93
CA ASN A 20 5.53 -3.98 -11.12
C ASN A 20 6.76 -3.81 -10.22
N CYS A 21 6.82 -2.68 -9.50
CA CYS A 21 7.91 -2.36 -8.60
C CYS A 21 7.98 -3.34 -7.40
N ASP A 22 9.19 -3.63 -6.90
CA ASP A 22 9.40 -4.49 -5.73
C ASP A 22 8.99 -3.84 -4.38
N GLU A 23 8.88 -2.51 -4.39
CA GLU A 23 8.44 -1.68 -3.27
C GLU A 23 7.56 -0.53 -3.76
N VAL A 24 6.78 0.02 -2.83
CA VAL A 24 5.84 1.11 -3.10
C VAL A 24 5.91 2.14 -1.99
N ASN A 25 5.90 3.41 -2.36
CA ASN A 25 5.61 4.51 -1.44
C ASN A 25 4.13 4.92 -1.57
N PHE A 26 3.31 4.47 -0.62
CA PHE A 26 1.94 4.95 -0.48
C PHE A 26 1.96 6.31 0.23
N TRP A 27 2.28 7.36 -0.53
CA TRP A 27 2.49 8.66 0.05
C TRP A 27 1.18 9.35 0.46
N LYS A 28 1.26 10.18 1.50
CA LYS A 28 0.20 11.06 1.97
C LYS A 28 0.63 12.52 1.82
N PRO A 29 -0.23 13.40 1.27
CA PRO A 29 0.08 14.82 1.09
C PRO A 29 0.29 15.56 2.42
N GLY A 30 -0.25 15.02 3.52
CA GLY A 30 0.00 15.54 4.87
C GLY A 30 1.32 15.03 5.42
N GLY A 31 2.28 15.93 5.64
CA GLY A 31 3.57 15.66 6.29
C GLY A 31 3.63 16.08 7.77
N ARG A 32 2.51 16.04 8.50
CA ARG A 32 2.43 16.54 9.88
C ARG A 32 2.16 15.48 10.94
N THR A 33 1.60 14.32 10.55
CA THR A 33 1.19 13.29 11.49
C THR A 33 1.83 11.95 11.14
N ASN A 34 2.28 11.24 12.16
CA ASN A 34 2.89 9.94 12.03
C ASN A 34 1.82 8.87 11.68
N PHE A 35 2.18 7.86 10.89
CA PHE A 35 1.31 6.73 10.59
C PHE A 35 1.55 5.61 11.61
N LYS A 36 0.55 5.36 12.46
CA LYS A 36 0.61 4.35 13.54
C LYS A 36 -0.55 3.35 13.51
N ALA A 37 -1.22 3.23 12.36
CA ALA A 37 -2.42 2.42 12.24
C ALA A 37 -2.15 0.91 12.27
N ILE A 38 -0.93 0.52 11.86
CA ILE A 38 -0.44 -0.86 11.79
C ILE A 38 1.08 -0.92 12.08
N SER A 39 1.59 -2.11 12.39
CA SER A 39 3.00 -2.37 12.73
C SER A 39 3.76 -2.97 11.55
N GLN A 40 5.09 -2.95 11.59
CA GLN A 40 5.92 -3.57 10.55
C GLN A 40 5.51 -5.04 10.34
N GLY A 41 5.33 -5.44 9.09
CA GLY A 41 4.87 -6.79 8.70
C GLY A 41 3.35 -6.93 8.59
N ASP A 42 2.56 -6.01 9.14
CA ASP A 42 1.12 -5.98 8.93
C ASP A 42 0.79 -5.64 7.46
N MET A 43 -0.42 -6.01 7.04
CA MET A 43 -0.84 -5.86 5.65
C MET A 43 -1.46 -4.48 5.40
N PHE A 44 -1.05 -3.84 4.31
CA PHE A 44 -1.65 -2.62 3.80
C PHE A 44 -2.37 -2.94 2.49
N LEU A 45 -3.66 -2.65 2.40
CA LEU A 45 -4.52 -2.95 1.26
C LEU A 45 -4.87 -1.67 0.50
N PHE A 46 -4.84 -1.75 -0.83
CA PHE A 46 -5.16 -0.65 -1.74
C PHE A 46 -6.65 -0.67 -2.08
N LYS A 47 -7.40 0.25 -1.50
CA LYS A 47 -8.82 0.45 -1.81
C LYS A 47 -8.98 1.60 -2.79
N LEU A 48 -9.56 1.33 -3.95
CA LEU A 48 -9.81 2.32 -4.98
C LEU A 48 -10.91 3.31 -4.56
N HIS A 49 -10.73 4.57 -4.90
CA HIS A 49 -11.76 5.58 -4.68
C HIS A 49 -13.07 5.23 -5.44
N SER A 50 -14.20 5.73 -4.93
CA SER A 50 -15.48 5.71 -5.64
C SER A 50 -15.34 6.34 -7.04
N PRO A 51 -15.99 5.81 -8.10
CA PRO A 51 -17.07 4.81 -8.07
C PRO A 51 -16.63 3.34 -8.09
N LYS A 52 -15.33 3.04 -8.13
CA LYS A 52 -14.87 1.64 -8.15
C LYS A 52 -15.14 0.96 -6.81
N ASP A 53 -14.64 1.54 -5.72
CA ASP A 53 -14.94 1.09 -4.36
C ASP A 53 -14.54 -0.36 -4.03
N TYR A 54 -13.46 -0.85 -4.66
CA TYR A 54 -12.89 -2.19 -4.42
C TYR A 54 -11.50 -2.14 -3.81
N ILE A 55 -11.13 -3.20 -3.10
CA ILE A 55 -9.75 -3.51 -2.72
C ILE A 55 -9.09 -4.25 -3.88
N ALA A 56 -8.11 -3.59 -4.51
CA ALA A 56 -7.49 -4.03 -5.76
C ALA A 56 -6.07 -4.57 -5.60
N GLY A 57 -5.52 -4.58 -4.38
CA GLY A 57 -4.17 -5.06 -4.13
C GLY A 57 -3.69 -4.68 -2.73
N GLY A 58 -2.39 -4.72 -2.52
CA GLY A 58 -1.78 -4.35 -1.25
C GLY A 58 -0.27 -4.57 -1.22
N GLY A 59 0.28 -4.56 -0.01
CA GLY A 59 1.67 -4.88 0.29
C GLY A 59 1.86 -5.01 1.80
N PHE A 60 3.09 -5.24 2.24
CA PHE A 60 3.40 -5.38 3.66
C PHE A 60 4.08 -4.12 4.18
N PHE A 61 3.54 -3.55 5.26
CA PHE A 61 4.04 -2.33 5.83
C PHE A 61 5.45 -2.53 6.38
N LEU A 62 6.37 -1.68 5.92
CA LEU A 62 7.75 -1.70 6.34
C LEU A 62 8.02 -0.60 7.37
N LYS A 63 7.78 0.65 6.97
CA LYS A 63 8.06 1.84 7.80
C LYS A 63 7.26 3.03 7.31
N PHE A 64 7.08 4.01 8.18
CA PHE A 64 6.67 5.36 7.83
C PHE A 64 7.81 6.35 8.06
N SER A 65 8.00 7.28 7.12
CA SER A 65 8.86 8.46 7.29
C SER A 65 8.18 9.71 6.71
N ILE A 66 8.65 10.90 7.07
CA ILE A 66 8.21 12.17 6.48
C ILE A 66 9.42 12.72 5.73
N LEU A 67 9.29 12.89 4.42
CA LEU A 67 10.39 13.32 3.56
C LEU A 67 9.97 14.48 2.66
N PRO A 68 10.90 15.36 2.29
CA PRO A 68 10.69 16.28 1.18
C PRO A 68 10.36 15.52 -0.10
N SER A 69 9.55 16.13 -0.98
CA SER A 69 9.10 15.49 -2.22
C SER A 69 10.27 15.12 -3.15
N SER A 70 11.32 15.94 -3.17
CA SER A 70 12.56 15.67 -3.91
C SER A 70 13.21 14.36 -3.45
N LEU A 71 13.40 14.20 -2.14
CA LEU A 71 14.04 13.03 -1.57
C LEU A 71 13.18 11.77 -1.68
N ALA A 72 11.85 11.91 -1.58
CA ALA A 72 10.93 10.81 -1.85
C ALA A 72 11.00 10.34 -3.32
N TRP A 73 11.21 11.27 -4.26
CA TRP A 73 11.45 10.93 -5.67
C TRP A 73 12.80 10.24 -5.86
N ASP A 74 13.87 10.75 -5.26
CA ASP A 74 15.21 10.13 -5.36
C ASP A 74 15.26 8.73 -4.73
N ALA A 75 14.45 8.50 -3.69
CA ALA A 75 14.33 7.20 -3.05
C ALA A 75 13.51 6.21 -3.90
N PHE A 76 12.30 6.60 -4.30
CA PHE A 76 11.30 5.66 -4.82
C PHE A 76 11.01 5.81 -6.32
N GLY A 77 11.34 6.93 -6.95
CA GLY A 77 11.04 7.20 -8.36
C GLY A 77 9.60 6.87 -8.72
N ILE A 78 9.42 5.98 -9.70
CA ILE A 78 8.11 5.51 -10.18
C ILE A 78 7.29 4.80 -9.08
N SER A 79 7.93 4.21 -8.06
CA SER A 79 7.25 3.57 -6.92
C SER A 79 6.45 4.55 -6.04
N ASN A 80 6.52 5.86 -6.31
CA ASN A 80 5.57 6.85 -5.80
C ASN A 80 4.20 6.84 -6.54
N GLY A 81 4.04 6.00 -7.57
CA GLY A 81 2.85 5.93 -8.42
C GLY A 81 2.69 7.14 -9.36
N ALA A 82 3.81 7.68 -9.83
CA ALA A 82 3.89 8.78 -10.78
C ALA A 82 5.01 8.53 -11.80
N LEU A 83 4.79 8.92 -13.07
CA LEU A 83 5.74 8.62 -14.16
C LEU A 83 6.92 9.60 -14.26
N SER A 84 6.87 10.71 -13.53
CA SER A 84 7.96 11.69 -13.45
C SER A 84 7.88 12.48 -12.14
N PHE A 85 8.96 13.16 -11.79
CA PHE A 85 8.98 14.03 -10.62
C PHE A 85 7.96 15.16 -10.75
N ASP A 86 7.85 15.79 -11.93
CA ASP A 86 6.84 16.82 -12.19
C ASP A 86 5.41 16.28 -12.01
N ALA A 87 5.14 15.05 -12.44
CA ALA A 87 3.84 14.41 -12.25
C ALA A 87 3.55 14.16 -10.75
N LEU A 88 4.53 13.68 -9.98
CA LEU A 88 4.41 13.51 -8.54
C LEU A 88 4.14 14.86 -7.85
N ARG A 89 4.98 15.85 -8.13
CA ARG A 89 4.91 17.19 -7.56
C ARG A 89 3.58 17.88 -7.86
N SER A 90 3.10 17.78 -9.10
CA SER A 90 1.79 18.30 -9.52
C SER A 90 0.64 17.67 -8.72
N ARG A 91 0.70 16.36 -8.43
CA ARG A 91 -0.29 15.69 -7.58
C ARG A 91 -0.21 16.18 -6.14
N ILE A 92 1.00 16.28 -5.58
CA ILE A 92 1.21 16.75 -4.20
C ILE A 92 0.61 18.16 -4.03
N TYR A 93 0.90 19.09 -4.94
CA TYR A 93 0.36 20.45 -4.89
C TYR A 93 -1.15 20.51 -4.99
N ARG A 94 -1.75 19.69 -5.86
CA ARG A 94 -3.21 19.59 -5.94
C ARG A 94 -3.84 19.17 -4.61
N TYR A 95 -3.27 18.16 -3.94
CA TYR A 95 -3.80 17.70 -2.66
C TYR A 95 -3.52 18.66 -1.51
N LYS A 96 -2.34 19.27 -1.45
CA LYS A 96 -1.96 20.23 -0.41
C LYS A 96 -2.57 21.61 -0.60
N ARG A 97 -3.12 21.92 -1.79
CA ARG A 97 -3.65 23.23 -2.19
C ARG A 97 -2.59 24.34 -2.04
N THR A 98 -1.40 24.08 -2.60
CA THR A 98 -0.22 24.97 -2.58
C THR A 98 0.47 24.89 -3.94
N ASP A 99 1.63 25.55 -4.10
CA ASP A 99 2.40 25.59 -5.35
C ASP A 99 3.90 25.65 -5.08
N HIS A 100 4.68 25.66 -6.16
CA HIS A 100 6.14 25.67 -6.06
C HIS A 100 6.75 26.98 -5.58
N PHE A 101 5.99 28.08 -5.55
CA PHE A 101 6.48 29.36 -5.05
C PHE A 101 6.34 29.41 -3.53
N SER A 102 5.24 28.87 -2.99
CA SER A 102 4.90 28.88 -1.57
C SER A 102 5.42 27.67 -0.79
N ASP A 103 5.50 26.49 -1.42
CA ASP A 103 6.02 25.26 -0.84
C ASP A 103 6.95 24.59 -1.89
N PRO A 104 8.18 25.09 -2.09
CA PRO A 104 9.04 24.65 -3.19
C PRO A 104 9.40 23.17 -3.12
N ASP A 105 9.52 22.59 -1.92
CA ASP A 105 9.76 21.16 -1.72
C ASP A 105 8.87 20.60 -0.60
N PRO A 106 7.60 20.28 -0.92
CA PRO A 106 6.63 19.88 0.08
C PRO A 106 7.00 18.57 0.78
N ASN A 107 7.03 18.59 2.11
CA ASN A 107 7.06 17.35 2.89
C ASN A 107 5.80 16.51 2.65
N ILE A 108 6.00 15.21 2.47
CA ILE A 108 4.97 14.17 2.33
C ILE A 108 5.22 13.02 3.31
N GLY A 109 4.15 12.40 3.79
CA GLY A 109 4.26 11.18 4.58
C GLY A 109 4.47 9.98 3.66
N CYS A 110 5.56 9.24 3.83
CA CYS A 110 5.89 8.07 3.03
C CYS A 110 5.52 6.79 3.80
N ILE A 111 4.46 6.09 3.38
CA ILE A 111 4.11 4.76 3.89
C ILE A 111 4.78 3.74 2.98
N ILE A 112 5.89 3.19 3.44
CA ILE A 112 6.75 2.31 2.65
C ILE A 112 6.23 0.88 2.78
N LEU A 113 5.92 0.28 1.63
CA LEU A 113 5.39 -1.07 1.52
C LEU A 113 6.35 -1.92 0.70
N SER A 114 6.60 -3.14 1.16
CA SER A 114 7.37 -4.14 0.38
C SER A 114 6.44 -5.22 -0.17
N THR A 115 6.95 -5.96 -1.16
CA THR A 115 6.26 -7.11 -1.76
C THR A 115 4.82 -6.74 -2.16
N PRO A 116 4.64 -5.67 -2.96
CA PRO A 116 3.31 -5.29 -3.38
C PRO A 116 2.69 -6.37 -4.26
N PHE A 117 1.37 -6.43 -4.25
CA PHE A 117 0.58 -7.32 -5.08
C PHE A 117 -0.63 -6.56 -5.62
N TYR A 118 -1.01 -6.88 -6.86
CA TYR A 118 -2.09 -6.20 -7.59
C TYR A 118 -3.02 -7.21 -8.23
N PHE A 119 -4.30 -7.17 -7.86
CA PHE A 119 -5.33 -8.06 -8.37
C PHE A 119 -5.76 -7.69 -9.80
N GLU A 120 -6.17 -8.69 -10.58
CA GLU A 120 -6.98 -8.47 -11.78
C GLU A 120 -8.38 -8.01 -11.38
N GLU A 121 -9.09 -7.35 -12.29
CA GLU A 121 -10.39 -6.72 -11.97
C GLU A 121 -11.43 -7.76 -11.50
N GLU A 122 -11.36 -8.97 -12.05
CA GLU A 122 -12.21 -10.10 -11.69
C GLU A 122 -11.89 -10.66 -10.30
N GLU A 123 -10.69 -10.39 -9.78
CA GLU A 123 -10.21 -10.80 -8.46
C GLU A 123 -10.41 -9.71 -7.40
N TRP A 124 -10.87 -8.51 -7.77
CA TRP A 124 -11.04 -7.41 -6.84
C TRP A 124 -11.98 -7.79 -5.68
N ILE A 125 -11.59 -7.37 -4.48
CA ILE A 125 -12.30 -7.71 -3.25
C ILE A 125 -13.27 -6.56 -2.93
N PRO A 126 -14.57 -6.81 -2.74
CA PRO A 126 -15.50 -5.77 -2.31
C PRO A 126 -15.08 -5.22 -0.94
N VAL A 127 -15.28 -3.92 -0.71
CA VAL A 127 -15.04 -3.36 0.62
C VAL A 127 -15.90 -4.06 1.68
N PRO A 128 -15.40 -4.23 2.92
CA PRO A 128 -16.20 -4.83 3.97
C PRO A 128 -17.51 -4.08 4.21
N GLN A 129 -18.57 -4.81 4.61
CA GLN A 129 -19.92 -4.22 4.79
C GLN A 129 -19.96 -3.09 5.82
N ASP A 130 -19.02 -3.08 6.77
CA ASP A 130 -18.89 -2.05 7.80
C ASP A 130 -18.04 -0.84 7.34
N TRP A 131 -17.73 -0.75 6.06
CA TRP A 131 -17.05 0.38 5.45
C TRP A 131 -18.00 1.56 5.27
N SER A 132 -17.79 2.64 6.03
CA SER A 132 -18.56 3.87 5.87
C SER A 132 -18.05 4.72 4.71
N GLN A 133 -18.97 5.29 3.92
CA GLN A 133 -18.66 6.25 2.86
C GLN A 133 -17.98 7.53 3.37
N SER A 134 -18.07 7.81 4.68
CA SER A 134 -17.38 8.95 5.33
C SER A 134 -15.89 8.71 5.56
N ILE A 135 -15.39 7.47 5.37
CA ILE A 135 -13.97 7.15 5.50
C ILE A 135 -13.23 7.73 4.31
N VAL A 136 -12.32 8.68 4.55
CA VAL A 136 -11.57 9.40 3.51
C VAL A 136 -10.07 9.04 3.45
N GLN A 137 -9.54 8.33 4.44
CA GLN A 137 -8.12 7.91 4.48
C GLN A 137 -7.94 6.40 4.49
N GLY A 138 -8.71 5.72 5.33
CA GLY A 138 -8.64 4.28 5.48
C GLY A 138 -9.15 3.80 6.84
N LYS A 139 -9.15 2.49 7.03
CA LYS A 139 -9.64 1.82 8.24
C LYS A 139 -8.77 0.60 8.56
N THR A 140 -8.51 0.40 9.85
CA THR A 140 -7.81 -0.78 10.35
C THR A 140 -8.80 -1.89 10.69
N TYR A 141 -8.44 -3.11 10.33
CA TYR A 141 -9.11 -4.35 10.70
C TYR A 141 -8.13 -5.25 11.45
N ASP A 142 -8.65 -6.03 12.40
CA ASP A 142 -7.86 -6.98 13.18
C ASP A 142 -8.30 -8.41 12.87
N THR A 143 -7.35 -9.32 12.63
CA THR A 143 -7.64 -10.73 12.30
C THR A 143 -8.31 -11.50 13.44
N SER A 144 -8.32 -10.95 14.67
CA SER A 144 -9.12 -11.50 15.78
C SER A 144 -10.62 -11.23 15.64
N THR A 145 -11.02 -10.28 14.80
CA THR A 145 -12.43 -9.98 14.51
C THR A 145 -12.96 -10.79 13.34
N PHE A 146 -14.26 -11.05 13.29
CA PHE A 146 -14.89 -11.75 12.17
C PHE A 146 -14.64 -11.03 10.83
N THR A 147 -14.89 -9.72 10.76
CA THR A 147 -14.71 -8.92 9.54
C THR A 147 -13.24 -8.91 9.10
N GLY A 148 -12.30 -8.71 10.03
CA GLY A 148 -10.88 -8.71 9.70
C GLY A 148 -10.35 -10.07 9.25
N MET A 149 -10.78 -11.16 9.89
CA MET A 149 -10.43 -12.52 9.46
C MET A 149 -11.03 -12.87 8.10
N SER A 150 -12.27 -12.47 7.84
CA SER A 150 -12.94 -12.67 6.55
C SER A 150 -12.20 -11.94 5.43
N LEU A 151 -11.83 -10.68 5.64
CA LEU A 151 -11.05 -9.90 4.68
C LEU A 151 -9.67 -10.53 4.44
N TYR A 152 -8.99 -10.95 5.50
CA TYR A 152 -7.68 -11.59 5.41
C TYR A 152 -7.72 -12.89 4.59
N LYS A 153 -8.72 -13.74 4.81
CA LYS A 153 -8.92 -14.97 4.02
C LYS A 153 -9.10 -14.69 2.54
N GLN A 154 -9.96 -13.73 2.18
CA GLN A 154 -10.17 -13.36 0.77
C GLN A 154 -8.88 -12.94 0.08
N VAL A 155 -8.03 -12.16 0.77
CA VAL A 155 -6.71 -11.76 0.25
C VAL A 155 -5.79 -12.96 0.06
N LEU A 156 -5.70 -13.85 1.06
CA LEU A 156 -4.84 -15.03 0.98
C LEU A 156 -5.26 -16.00 -0.12
N GLU A 157 -6.57 -16.19 -0.33
CA GLU A 157 -7.11 -17.03 -1.40
C GLU A 157 -6.56 -16.59 -2.77
N ARG A 158 -6.68 -15.29 -3.09
CA ARG A 158 -6.19 -14.73 -4.37
C ARG A 158 -4.67 -14.79 -4.50
N LEU A 159 -3.94 -14.57 -3.41
CA LEU A 159 -2.48 -14.71 -3.41
C LEU A 159 -2.03 -16.16 -3.63
N ASN A 160 -2.77 -17.15 -3.13
CA ASN A 160 -2.47 -18.57 -3.29
C ASN A 160 -2.84 -19.09 -4.68
N GLU A 161 -3.98 -18.66 -5.23
CA GLU A 161 -4.38 -19.00 -6.61
C GLU A 161 -3.30 -18.58 -7.62
N ARG A 162 -2.72 -17.39 -7.44
CA ARG A 162 -1.62 -16.89 -8.26
C ARG A 162 -0.35 -17.74 -8.15
N LYS A 163 0.03 -18.17 -6.94
CA LYS A 163 1.17 -19.06 -6.74
C LYS A 163 0.94 -20.43 -7.38
N SER A 164 -0.27 -20.96 -7.30
CA SER A 164 -0.67 -22.23 -7.92
C SER A 164 -0.59 -22.17 -9.45
N ILE A 165 -1.05 -21.06 -10.04
CA ILE A 165 -0.95 -20.81 -11.50
C ILE A 165 0.51 -20.69 -11.95
N PHE A 166 1.37 -20.00 -11.18
CA PHE A 166 2.79 -19.82 -11.52
C PHE A 166 3.63 -21.09 -11.37
N THR A 167 3.24 -22.02 -10.49
CA THR A 167 4.01 -23.25 -10.19
C THR A 167 3.51 -24.50 -10.91
N GLY A 168 2.40 -24.44 -11.67
CA GLY A 168 1.88 -25.56 -12.46
C GLY A 168 1.41 -26.77 -11.64
N ILE A 169 1.45 -26.70 -10.31
CA ILE A 169 1.07 -27.77 -9.40
C ILE A 169 -0.26 -27.38 -8.77
N ARG A 170 -1.36 -27.97 -9.27
CA ARG A 170 -2.61 -28.07 -8.50
C ARG A 170 -2.37 -29.01 -7.31
N GLU A 171 -1.74 -28.50 -6.26
CA GLU A 171 -1.71 -29.19 -4.97
C GLU A 171 -3.14 -29.22 -4.44
N GLN A 172 -3.66 -30.43 -4.22
CA GLN A 172 -4.97 -30.64 -3.63
C GLN A 172 -5.08 -29.88 -2.30
N VAL A 173 -6.01 -28.93 -2.27
CA VAL A 173 -6.24 -28.02 -1.15
C VAL A 173 -6.69 -28.83 0.07
N SER A 174 -5.77 -29.04 1.00
CA SER A 174 -6.09 -29.56 2.33
C SER A 174 -6.64 -28.42 3.20
N PRO A 175 -7.80 -28.57 3.87
CA PRO A 175 -8.48 -27.48 4.59
C PRO A 175 -7.81 -27.02 5.91
N ASN A 176 -6.64 -27.53 6.26
CA ASN A 176 -5.97 -27.29 7.56
C ASN A 176 -4.73 -26.38 7.51
N ARG A 177 -4.61 -25.46 6.54
CA ARG A 177 -3.41 -24.59 6.39
C ARG A 177 -3.47 -23.24 7.14
N PHE A 178 -4.16 -23.16 8.28
CA PHE A 178 -4.00 -22.00 9.17
C PHE A 178 -2.94 -22.34 10.22
N GLY A 179 -1.67 -22.20 9.84
CA GLY A 179 -0.55 -22.22 10.79
C GLY A 179 -0.57 -20.99 11.70
N SER A 180 0.16 -21.06 12.82
CA SER A 180 0.37 -19.95 13.77
C SER A 180 0.80 -18.65 13.07
N GLU A 181 0.40 -17.50 13.63
CA GLU A 181 0.72 -16.15 13.10
C GLU A 181 2.18 -16.07 12.61
N GLN A 182 2.37 -15.90 11.30
CA GLN A 182 3.70 -15.73 10.72
C GLN A 182 4.09 -14.26 10.81
N ILE A 183 5.19 -13.98 11.51
CA ILE A 183 5.82 -12.66 11.48
C ILE A 183 6.47 -12.49 10.11
N ILE A 184 5.86 -11.66 9.26
CA ILE A 184 6.40 -11.32 7.94
C ILE A 184 7.47 -10.26 8.16
N ARG A 185 8.73 -10.59 7.85
CA ARG A 185 9.82 -9.61 7.75
C ARG A 185 9.87 -9.09 6.31
N PRO A 186 9.36 -7.88 6.03
CA PRO A 186 9.29 -7.38 4.67
C PRO A 186 10.71 -7.15 4.13
N ARG A 187 10.97 -7.51 2.86
CA ARG A 187 12.29 -7.32 2.23
C ARG A 187 12.56 -5.82 2.05
N LEU A 188 13.80 -5.41 2.27
CA LEU A 188 14.21 -4.02 2.14
C LEU A 188 14.55 -3.71 0.67
N GLY A 189 13.77 -2.83 0.04
CA GLY A 189 14.06 -2.28 -1.28
C GLY A 189 15.12 -1.17 -1.23
N GLN A 190 15.60 -0.74 -2.41
CA GLN A 190 16.66 0.27 -2.51
C GLN A 190 16.19 1.64 -2.00
N GLY A 191 14.95 2.03 -2.28
CA GLY A 191 14.34 3.26 -1.78
C GLY A 191 14.16 3.22 -0.28
N ALA A 192 13.61 2.13 0.25
CA ALA A 192 13.50 1.94 1.69
C ALA A 192 14.86 2.01 2.41
N PHE A 193 15.92 1.44 1.82
CA PHE A 193 17.28 1.53 2.37
C PHE A 193 17.79 2.98 2.40
N LYS A 194 17.60 3.75 1.32
CA LYS A 194 17.94 5.18 1.29
C LYS A 194 17.24 5.95 2.41
N VAL A 195 15.94 5.70 2.62
CA VAL A 195 15.19 6.35 3.71
C VAL A 195 15.72 5.97 5.09
N LEU A 196 16.09 4.70 5.30
CA LEU A 196 16.70 4.28 6.57
C LEU A 196 18.02 5.00 6.86
N ILE A 197 18.83 5.25 5.83
CA ILE A 197 20.04 6.06 5.98
C ILE A 197 19.67 7.49 6.30
N THR A 198 18.78 8.12 5.53
CA THR A 198 18.37 9.51 5.76
C THR A 198 17.83 9.73 7.17
N ASP A 199 16.97 8.84 7.68
CA ASP A 199 16.39 8.99 9.02
C ASP A 199 17.41 8.81 10.17
N ALA A 200 18.60 8.26 9.89
CA ALA A 200 19.63 7.99 10.89
C ALA A 200 20.61 9.14 11.10
N TYR A 201 20.61 10.15 10.22
CA TYR A 201 21.45 11.35 10.27
C TYR A 201 20.60 12.60 10.50
#